data_AF-A0A846XPM6-F1
#
_entry.id   AF-A0A846XPM6-F1
#
_cell.length_a   1.000
_cell.length_b   1.000
_cell.length_c   1.000
_cell.angle_alpha   90.00
_cell.angle_beta   90.00
_cell.angle_gamma   90.00
#
_symmetry.space_group_name_H-M   'P 1'
#
loop_
_entity.id
_entity.type
_entity.pdbx_description
1 polymer ?
#
loop_
_entity_poly.entity_id
_entity_poly.type
_entity_poly.pdbx_seq_one_letter_code
_entity_poly.pdbx_strand_id
1 'polypeptide(L)'
;MGGTGARGSGEGARGGAHVDAGPRSLTRAAAILRAPWRAVSAVARYMNAVLGGQDYDRYVAHLRRVHPERPIPTEGEFWRERHAAADRNPGTRCC
;
A
#
# COMPACT_ATOMS: atom_id res chain seq x y z
N MET A 1 -23.72 54.81 51.20
CA MET A 1 -24.53 55.39 50.10
C MET A 1 -24.04 54.76 48.81
N GLY A 2 -24.79 54.02 48.00
CA GLY A 2 -26.16 54.24 47.53
C GLY A 2 -26.08 54.60 46.04
N GLY A 3 -26.62 53.76 45.15
CA GLY A 3 -26.68 53.99 43.70
C GLY A 3 -26.32 52.74 42.89
N THR A 4 -27.11 51.66 42.88
CA THR A 4 -28.24 51.39 41.97
C THR A 4 -28.09 51.90 40.53
N GLY A 5 -27.78 50.96 39.63
CA GLY A 5 -28.60 50.70 38.44
C GLY A 5 -28.24 51.40 37.15
N ALA A 6 -27.72 50.63 36.19
CA ALA A 6 -28.15 50.73 34.79
C ALA A 6 -27.90 49.39 34.09
N ARG A 7 -28.99 48.63 34.01
CA ARG A 7 -29.17 47.44 33.20
C ARG A 7 -29.33 47.95 31.76
N GLY A 8 -28.37 47.65 30.89
CA GLY A 8 -28.43 47.95 29.47
C GLY A 8 -28.35 46.66 28.66
N SER A 9 -29.51 46.05 28.42
CA SER A 9 -29.68 45.01 27.42
C SER A 9 -29.31 45.56 26.04
N GLY A 10 -28.54 44.78 25.29
CA GLY A 10 -28.21 45.02 23.90
C GLY A 10 -27.90 43.69 23.22
N GLU A 11 -28.86 42.79 23.29
CA GLU A 11 -28.89 41.53 22.57
C GLU A 11 -29.03 41.78 21.07
N GLY A 12 -28.18 41.10 20.29
CA GLY A 12 -28.52 40.68 18.94
C GLY A 12 -27.97 41.53 17.80
N ALA A 13 -26.96 40.99 17.12
CA ALA A 13 -27.21 40.48 15.78
C ALA A 13 -26.05 39.61 15.29
N ARG A 14 -26.31 38.30 15.33
CA ARG A 14 -26.07 37.38 14.22
C ARG A 14 -24.61 37.19 13.83
N GLY A 15 -23.96 36.31 14.60
CA GLY A 15 -22.78 35.58 14.13
C GLY A 15 -23.07 34.95 12.77
N GLY A 16 -22.15 35.21 11.83
CA GLY A 16 -22.19 34.64 10.50
C GLY A 16 -22.10 33.13 10.56
N ALA A 17 -23.16 32.46 10.14
CA ALA A 17 -23.08 31.06 9.74
C ALA A 17 -22.34 31.00 8.41
N HIS A 18 -21.00 30.97 8.48
CA HIS A 18 -20.19 30.48 7.37
C HIS A 18 -20.46 28.99 7.27
N VAL A 19 -21.39 28.61 6.39
CA VAL A 19 -21.67 27.21 6.08
C VAL A 19 -20.58 26.73 5.12
N ASP A 20 -19.41 26.46 5.68
CA ASP A 20 -18.30 25.84 4.94
C ASP A 20 -18.64 24.37 4.66
N ALA A 21 -19.41 24.14 3.59
CA ALA A 21 -19.61 22.83 2.96
C ALA A 21 -18.34 22.41 2.19
N GLY A 22 -17.24 22.18 2.92
CA GLY A 22 -15.97 21.67 2.40
C GLY A 22 -15.76 20.17 2.70
N PRO A 23 -14.88 19.47 1.97
CA PRO A 23 -14.82 18.01 1.77
C PRO A 23 -14.29 17.20 2.98
N ARG A 24 -14.63 17.62 4.20
CA ARG A 24 -14.18 17.02 5.46
C ARG A 24 -14.88 15.70 5.77
N SER A 25 -15.96 15.37 5.05
CA SER A 25 -16.66 14.08 5.13
C SER A 25 -15.95 12.95 4.37
N LEU A 26 -15.28 13.27 3.26
CA LEU A 26 -14.59 12.29 2.41
C LEU A 26 -13.30 11.74 3.06
N THR A 27 -12.67 12.53 3.94
CA THR A 27 -11.41 12.17 4.58
C THR A 27 -11.57 11.14 5.70
N ARG A 28 -12.68 11.15 6.43
CA ARG A 28 -12.99 10.13 7.46
C ARG A 28 -13.39 8.79 6.83
N ALA A 29 -14.17 8.81 5.75
CA ALA A 29 -14.52 7.60 4.99
C ALA A 29 -13.27 6.91 4.41
N ALA A 30 -12.32 7.69 3.88
CA ALA A 30 -11.04 7.16 3.39
C ALA A 30 -10.16 6.56 4.49
N ALA A 31 -10.26 7.04 5.74
CA ALA A 31 -9.50 6.49 6.87
C ALA A 31 -9.99 5.10 7.29
N ILE A 32 -11.30 4.85 7.25
CA ILE A 32 -11.92 3.55 7.57
C ILE A 32 -11.48 2.47 6.55
N LEU A 33 -11.28 2.86 5.28
CA LEU A 33 -10.81 1.94 4.22
C LEU A 33 -9.29 1.77 4.17
N ARG A 34 -8.50 2.70 4.74
CA ARG A 34 -7.03 2.64 4.73
C ARG A 34 -6.46 1.55 5.64
N ALA A 35 -7.05 1.35 6.81
CA ALA A 35 -6.59 0.33 7.76
C ALA A 35 -6.68 -1.11 7.22
N PRO A 36 -7.83 -1.60 6.69
CA PRO A 36 -7.91 -2.93 6.11
C PRO A 36 -7.04 -3.05 4.85
N TRP A 37 -6.93 -1.98 4.05
CA TRP A 37 -6.06 -1.99 2.86
C TRP A 37 -4.59 -2.23 3.20
N ARG A 38 -4.08 -1.64 4.30
CA ARG A 38 -2.70 -1.88 4.76
C ARG A 38 -2.50 -3.34 5.16
N ALA A 39 -3.46 -3.93 5.88
CA ALA A 39 -3.41 -5.34 6.26
C ALA A 39 -3.43 -6.27 5.04
N VAL A 40 -4.34 -6.05 4.09
CA VAL A 40 -4.41 -6.81 2.83
C VAL A 40 -3.11 -6.67 2.03
N SER A 41 -2.56 -5.47 1.92
CA SER A 41 -1.29 -5.23 1.22
C SER A 41 -0.12 -5.95 1.91
N ALA A 42 -0.10 -6.01 3.24
CA ALA A 42 0.94 -6.72 3.99
C ALA A 42 0.84 -8.24 3.77
N VAL A 43 -0.37 -8.80 3.78
CA VAL A 43 -0.60 -10.21 3.47
C VAL A 43 -0.19 -10.52 2.03
N ALA A 44 -0.59 -9.70 1.05
CA ALA A 44 -0.16 -9.89 -0.33
C ALA A 44 1.36 -9.86 -0.49
N ARG A 45 2.07 -8.96 0.21
CA ARG A 45 3.53 -8.94 0.23
C ARG A 45 4.14 -10.19 0.88
N TYR A 46 3.56 -10.66 1.98
CA TYR A 46 3.99 -11.89 2.63
C TYR A 46 3.80 -13.10 1.72
N MET A 47 2.63 -13.23 1.10
CA MET A 47 2.34 -14.30 0.15
C MET A 47 3.27 -14.24 -1.06
N ASN A 48 3.50 -13.05 -1.64
CA ASN A 48 4.49 -12.85 -2.70
C ASN A 48 5.88 -13.32 -2.26
N ALA A 49 6.23 -13.06 -0.99
CA ALA A 49 7.51 -13.48 -0.46
C ALA A 49 7.65 -14.99 -0.22
N VAL A 50 6.58 -15.65 0.23
CA VAL A 50 6.54 -17.08 0.53
C VAL A 50 6.38 -17.92 -0.73
N LEU A 51 5.50 -17.52 -1.66
CA LEU A 51 5.23 -18.25 -2.91
C LEU A 51 6.32 -18.03 -3.96
N GLY A 52 7.31 -17.17 -3.69
CA GLY A 52 8.42 -16.94 -4.62
C GLY A 52 8.03 -16.06 -5.81
N GLY A 53 7.03 -15.19 -5.69
CA GLY A 53 6.69 -14.26 -6.79
C GLY A 53 7.75 -13.17 -7.04
N GLN A 54 8.83 -13.20 -6.27
CA GLN A 54 10.05 -12.41 -6.42
C GLN A 54 11.25 -13.25 -6.90
N ASP A 55 11.02 -14.46 -7.41
CA ASP A 55 12.06 -15.33 -7.95
C ASP A 55 12.74 -14.72 -9.17
N TYR A 56 11.97 -14.10 -10.08
CA TYR A 56 12.52 -13.41 -11.22
C TYR A 56 13.37 -12.20 -10.81
N ASP A 57 12.86 -11.32 -9.95
CA ASP A 57 13.61 -10.15 -9.46
C ASP A 57 14.90 -10.57 -8.74
N ARG A 58 14.84 -11.64 -7.93
CA ARG A 58 16.01 -12.21 -7.26
C ARG A 58 17.00 -12.79 -8.28
N TYR A 59 16.53 -13.46 -9.33
CA TYR A 59 17.36 -13.96 -10.42
C TYR A 59 18.05 -12.82 -11.17
N VAL A 60 17.31 -11.76 -11.52
CA VAL A 60 17.88 -10.57 -12.18
C VAL A 60 18.90 -9.87 -11.29
N ALA A 61 18.61 -9.70 -10.00
CA ALA A 61 19.54 -9.12 -9.03
C ALA A 61 20.81 -9.97 -8.89
N HIS A 62 20.68 -11.30 -8.92
CA HIS A 62 21.81 -12.22 -8.94
C HIS A 62 22.60 -12.09 -10.25
N LEU A 63 21.93 -12.09 -11.41
CA LEU A 63 22.57 -11.97 -12.71
C LEU A 63 23.36 -10.66 -12.82
N ARG A 64 22.78 -9.54 -12.39
CA ARG A 64 23.47 -8.24 -12.37
C ARG A 64 24.71 -8.22 -11.46
N ARG A 65 24.73 -9.02 -10.40
CA ARG A 65 25.85 -9.08 -9.44
C ARG A 65 26.95 -10.04 -9.88
N VAL A 66 26.59 -11.18 -10.47
CA VAL A 66 27.53 -12.27 -10.78
C VAL A 66 27.94 -12.28 -12.26
N HIS A 67 27.03 -11.88 -13.15
CA HIS A 67 27.20 -11.93 -14.60
C HIS A 67 26.69 -10.63 -15.26
N PRO A 68 27.31 -9.47 -14.99
CA PRO A 68 26.91 -8.19 -15.56
C PRO A 68 26.99 -8.16 -17.11
N GLU A 69 27.80 -9.04 -17.71
CA GLU A 69 27.99 -9.19 -19.15
C GLU A 69 26.86 -9.96 -19.85
N ARG A 70 26.03 -10.70 -19.09
CA ARG A 70 24.95 -11.49 -19.69
C ARG A 70 23.68 -10.66 -19.86
N PRO A 71 22.99 -10.78 -21.01
CA PRO A 71 21.69 -10.16 -21.19
C PRO A 71 20.68 -10.76 -20.19
N ILE A 72 19.85 -9.89 -19.60
CA ILE A 72 18.80 -10.30 -18.68
C ILE A 72 17.66 -10.92 -19.51
N PRO A 73 17.33 -12.21 -19.32
CA PRO A 73 16.21 -12.85 -20.02
C PRO A 73 14.89 -12.23 -19.56
N THR A 74 13.87 -12.29 -20.42
CA THR A 74 12.53 -11.85 -20.03
C THR A 74 11.92 -12.79 -18.99
N GLU A 75 10.93 -12.31 -18.23
CA GLU A 75 10.26 -13.11 -17.19
C GLU A 75 9.70 -14.43 -17.73
N GLY A 76 9.06 -14.39 -18.91
CA GLY A 76 8.52 -15.60 -19.54
C GLY A 76 9.60 -16.58 -20.02
N GLU A 77 10.76 -16.10 -20.44
CA GLU A 77 11.91 -16.95 -20.78
C GLU A 77 12.48 -17.63 -19.53
N PHE A 78 12.65 -16.88 -18.44
CA PHE A 78 13.09 -17.41 -17.17
C PHE A 78 12.18 -18.56 -16.69
N TRP A 79 10.85 -18.35 -16.69
CA TRP A 79 9.93 -19.39 -16.26
C TRP A 79 9.93 -20.61 -17.19
N ARG A 80 9.96 -20.41 -18.50
CA ARG A 80 10.06 -21.51 -19.46
C ARG A 80 11.34 -22.34 -19.26
N GLU A 81 12.48 -21.68 -19.11
CA GLU A 81 13.76 -22.36 -18.90
C GLU A 81 13.78 -23.09 -17.55
N ARG A 82 13.25 -22.49 -16.49
CA ARG A 82 13.13 -23.10 -15.17
C ARG A 82 12.25 -24.35 -15.18
N HIS A 83 11.09 -24.29 -15.82
CA HIS A 83 10.22 -25.46 -15.97
C HIS A 83 10.87 -26.54 -16.83
N ALA A 84 11.48 -26.16 -17.96
CA ALA A 84 12.20 -27.11 -18.81
C ALA A 84 13.40 -27.74 -18.09
N ALA A 85 14.08 -27.02 -17.21
CA ALA A 85 15.15 -27.57 -16.37
C ALA A 85 14.61 -28.55 -15.32
N ALA A 86 13.45 -28.26 -14.72
CA ALA A 86 12.76 -29.17 -13.81
C ALA A 86 12.27 -30.44 -14.51
N ASP A 87 11.77 -30.32 -15.74
CA ASP A 87 11.34 -31.46 -16.56
C ASP A 87 12.54 -32.31 -17.02
N ARG A 88 13.65 -31.68 -17.41
CA ARG A 88 14.89 -32.38 -17.85
C ARG A 88 15.62 -33.08 -16.71
N ASN A 89 15.55 -32.52 -15.50
CA ASN A 89 16.18 -33.09 -14.32
C ASN A 89 15.15 -33.24 -13.19
N PRO A 90 14.27 -34.25 -13.24
CA PRO A 90 13.28 -34.53 -12.20
C PRO A 90 13.92 -35.11 -10.92
N GLY A 91 15.21 -34.81 -10.69
CA GLY A 91 16.21 -35.54 -9.92
C GLY A 91 16.04 -35.57 -8.40
N THR A 92 14.83 -35.85 -7.93
CA THR A 92 14.58 -36.44 -6.61
C THR A 92 13.38 -37.41 -6.65
N ARG A 93 13.19 -38.16 -7.74
CA ARG A 93 12.47 -39.44 -7.62
C ARG A 93 13.48 -40.48 -7.20
N CYS A 94 13.55 -40.73 -5.89
CA CYS A 94 14.25 -41.87 -5.34
C CYS A 94 13.68 -43.14 -5.96
N CYS A 95 14.51 -43.83 -6.75
CA CYS A 95 14.52 -45.29 -6.75
C CYS A 95 15.41 -45.74 -5.59
#